data_AF-A0A928NYI2-F1
#
_entry.id   AF-A0A928NYI2-F1
#
_cell.length_a   1.000
_cell.length_b   1.000
_cell.length_c   1.000
_cell.angle_alpha   90.00
_cell.angle_beta   90.00
_cell.angle_gamma   90.00
#
_symmetry.space_group_name_H-M   'P 1'
#
loop_
_entity.id
_entity.type
_entity.pdbx_description
1 polymer ?
#
loop_
_entity_poly.entity_id
_entity_poly.type
_entity_poly.pdbx_seq_one_letter_code
_entity_poly.pdbx_strand_id
1 'polypeptide(L)' 'MTKEWNIMQDGEEYAVKVEYTLFFGEMTVSVGESTFVLPNKFLTGLFGRKETFMLGDKLAILRVKPFGDVELTTAGGKY' A
#
# COMPACT_ATOMS: atom_id res chain seq x y z
N MET A 1 7.36 6.93 6.99
CA MET A 1 6.16 6.52 7.74
C MET A 1 5.89 5.07 7.42
N THR A 2 5.55 4.27 8.41
CA THR A 2 5.21 2.85 8.23
C THR A 2 3.76 2.64 8.63
N LYS A 3 3.01 1.92 7.78
CA LYS A 3 1.65 1.46 8.04
C LYS A 3 1.62 -0.06 7.87
N GLU A 4 0.96 -0.74 8.80
CA GLU A 4 0.86 -2.19 8.79
C GLU A 4 -0.59 -2.59 9.02
N TRP A 5 -1.03 -3.60 8.28
CA TRP A 5 -2.37 -4.17 8.39
C TRP A 5 -2.27 -5.69 8.30
N ASN A 6 -3.05 -6.38 9.14
CA ASN A 6 -3.32 -7.80 8.98
C ASN A 6 -4.70 -7.94 8.36
N ILE A 7 -4.75 -8.51 7.16
CA ILE A 7 -5.95 -8.56 6.34
C ILE A 7 -6.38 -10.02 6.22
N MET A 8 -7.61 -10.30 6.61
CA MET A 8 -8.24 -11.58 6.36
C MET A 8 -8.91 -11.54 4.99
N GLN A 9 -8.48 -12.38 4.07
CA GLN A 9 -9.05 -12.50 2.74
C GLN A 9 -9.22 -13.98 2.38
N ASP A 10 -10.45 -14.37 2.09
CA ASP A 10 -10.83 -15.76 1.77
C ASP A 10 -10.40 -16.81 2.82
N GLY A 11 -10.29 -16.39 4.09
CA GLY A 11 -9.88 -17.25 5.21
C GLY A 11 -8.37 -17.32 5.43
N GLU A 12 -7.58 -16.67 4.58
CA GLU A 12 -6.13 -16.53 4.74
C GLU A 12 -5.77 -15.16 5.34
N GLU A 13 -4.71 -15.12 6.15
CA GLU A 13 -4.19 -13.90 6.75
C GLU A 13 -3.01 -13.37 5.92
N TYR A 14 -3.09 -12.09 5.55
CA TYR A 14 -2.03 -11.40 4.82
C TYR A 14 -1.52 -10.22 5.64
N ALA A 15 -0.22 -10.22 5.93
CA ALA A 15 0.47 -9.08 6.49
C ALA A 15 0.81 -8.09 5.38
N VAL A 16 0.24 -6.89 5.41
CA VAL A 16 0.54 -5.80 4.47
C VAL A 16 1.28 -4.71 5.21
N LYS A 17 2.51 -4.44 4.78
CA LYS A 17 3.37 -3.39 5.32
C LYS A 17 3.68 -2.38 4.23
N VAL A 18 3.30 -1.13 4.46
CA VAL A 18 3.64 -0.02 3.57
C VAL A 18 4.65 0.88 4.26
N GLU A 19 5.82 0.99 3.67
CA GLU A 19 6.87 1.91 4.08
C GLU A 19 6.96 3.06 3.08
N TYR A 20 6.63 4.26 3.55
CA TYR A 20 6.64 5.46 2.74
C TYR A 20 7.75 6.40 3.22
N THR A 21 8.78 6.59 2.38
CA THR A 21 9.91 7.47 2.69
C THR A 21 9.82 8.74 1.84
N LEU A 22 9.33 9.81 2.47
CA LEU A 22 9.14 11.13 1.84
C LEU A 22 10.42 11.77 1.31
N PHE A 23 11.56 11.51 1.96
CA PHE A 23 12.82 12.23 1.70
C PHE A 23 13.59 11.79 0.45
N PHE A 24 13.26 10.64 -0.13
CA PHE A 24 13.96 10.10 -1.32
C PHE A 24 13.04 9.80 -2.50
N GLY A 25 11.75 10.12 -2.40
CA GLY A 25 10.84 9.87 -3.50
C GLY A 25 10.71 8.37 -3.82
N GLU A 26 10.74 7.52 -2.80
CA GLU A 26 10.50 6.08 -2.95
C GLU A 26 9.44 5.61 -1.96
N MET A 27 8.57 4.72 -2.43
CA MET A 27 7.59 4.02 -1.61
C MET A 27 7.80 2.53 -1.77
N THR A 28 7.94 1.83 -0.66
CA THR A 28 8.06 0.37 -0.64
C THR A 28 6.77 -0.19 -0.07
N VAL A 29 6.14 -1.08 -0.83
CA VAL A 29 4.92 -1.78 -0.44
C VAL A 29 5.26 -3.25 -0.34
N SER A 30 5.17 -3.81 0.85
CA SER A 30 5.37 -5.23 1.11
C SER A 30 4.04 -5.89 1.48
N VAL A 31 3.77 -7.03 0.86
CA VAL A 31 2.52 -7.77 0.92
C VAL A 31 2.87 -9.25 1.08
N GLY A 32 2.73 -9.77 2.29
CA GLY A 32 3.30 -11.07 2.63
C GLY A 32 4.79 -11.11 2.32
N GLU A 33 5.18 -12.03 1.43
CA GLU A 33 6.57 -12.18 0.97
C GLU A 33 6.93 -11.33 -0.26
N SER A 34 5.95 -10.65 -0.87
CA SER A 34 6.18 -9.82 -2.07
C SER A 34 6.50 -8.39 -1.69
N THR A 35 7.52 -7.79 -2.33
CA THR A 35 7.86 -6.38 -2.16
C THR A 35 7.87 -5.65 -3.50
N PHE A 36 7.20 -4.50 -3.53
CA PHE A 36 7.09 -3.61 -4.67
C PHE A 36 7.72 -2.27 -4.33
N VAL A 37 8.63 -1.79 -5.17
CA VAL A 37 9.20 -0.45 -5.06
C VAL A 37 8.54 0.45 -6.09
N LEU A 38 7.89 1.50 -5.61
CA LEU A 38 7.16 2.46 -6.42
C LEU A 38 7.92 3.79 -6.40
N PRO A 39 8.38 4.28 -7.56
CA PRO A 39 9.06 5.55 -7.63
C PRO A 39 8.08 6.67 -7.29
N ASN A 40 8.20 7.25 -6.11
CA ASN A 40 7.44 8.39 -5.64
C ASN A 40 7.99 9.65 -6.32
N LYS A 41 7.41 9.97 -7.48
CA LYS A 41 7.60 11.27 -8.11
C LYS A 41 7.12 12.33 -7.12
N PHE A 42 7.82 13.45 -6.99
CA PHE A 42 7.47 14.58 -6.12
C PHE A 42 5.96 14.96 -6.09
N LEU A 43 5.25 14.67 -7.20
CA LEU A 43 3.80 14.77 -7.38
C LEU A 43 2.95 13.94 -6.39
N THR A 44 3.43 12.80 -5.89
CA THR A 44 2.68 11.97 -4.93
C THR A 44 2.42 12.71 -3.62
N GLY A 45 3.38 13.54 -3.19
CA GLY A 45 3.21 14.41 -2.04
C GLY A 45 2.17 15.51 -2.25
N LEU A 46 1.88 15.90 -3.49
CA LEU A 46 0.95 16.98 -3.85
C LEU A 46 -0.45 16.48 -4.28
N PHE A 47 -0.53 15.32 -4.94
CA PHE A 47 -1.76 14.81 -5.58
C PHE A 47 -2.20 13.45 -5.07
N GLY A 48 -1.39 12.79 -4.25
CA GLY A 48 -1.59 11.39 -3.86
C GLY A 48 -1.33 10.41 -5.00
N ARG A 49 -1.54 9.13 -4.72
CA ARG A 49 -1.40 8.00 -5.65
C ARG A 49 -2.48 6.97 -5.42
N LYS A 50 -2.77 6.21 -6.46
CA LYS A 50 -3.50 4.95 -6.35
C LYS A 50 -2.68 3.87 -7.06
N GLU A 51 -2.51 2.74 -6.39
CA GLU A 51 -1.83 1.56 -6.92
C GLU A 51 -2.71 0.34 -6.70
N THR A 52 -2.63 -0.60 -7.62
CA THR A 52 -3.42 -1.83 -7.58
C THR A 52 -2.52 -3.03 -7.71
N PHE A 53 -2.67 -3.99 -6.82
CA PHE A 53 -1.90 -5.23 -6.80
C PHE A 53 -2.78 -6.41 -6.40
N MET A 54 -2.26 -7.62 -6.57
CA MET A 54 -2.96 -8.84 -6.16
C MET A 54 -2.62 -9.15 -4.70
N LEU A 55 -3.64 -9.39 -3.88
CA LEU A 55 -3.55 -9.94 -2.54
C LEU A 55 -4.21 -11.32 -2.59
N GLY A 56 -3.37 -12.37 -2.66
CA GLY A 56 -3.85 -13.70 -3.06
C GLY A 56 -4.40 -13.69 -4.48
N ASP A 57 -5.65 -14.12 -4.65
CA ASP A 57 -6.38 -14.15 -5.94
C ASP A 57 -7.26 -12.91 -6.18
N LYS A 58 -7.25 -11.92 -5.27
CA LYS A 58 -8.10 -10.72 -5.37
C LYS A 58 -7.28 -9.45 -5.58
N LEU A 59 -7.95 -8.43 -6.11
CA LEU A 59 -7.38 -7.09 -6.24
C LEU A 59 -7.42 -6.34 -4.89
N ALA A 60 -6.30 -5.72 -4.55
CA ALA A 60 -6.17 -4.73 -3.51
C ALA A 60 -5.78 -3.38 -4.12
N ILE A 61 -6.23 -2.30 -3.49
CA ILE A 61 -6.02 -0.92 -3.90
C ILE A 61 -5.34 -0.18 -2.76
N LEU A 62 -4.10 0.25 -2.97
CA LEU A 62 -3.42 1.17 -2.07
C LEU A 62 -3.60 2.60 -2.55
N ARG A 63 -4.14 3.45 -1.68
CA ARG A 63 -4.24 4.89 -1.91
C ARG A 63 -3.29 5.62 -0.98
N VAL A 64 -2.35 6.33 -1.56
CA VAL A 64 -1.46 7.25 -0.85
C VAL A 64 -2.08 8.64 -0.98
N LYS A 65 -2.41 9.28 0.13
CA LYS A 65 -2.85 10.67 0.12
C LYS A 65 -1.65 11.60 0.03
N PRO A 66 -1.87 12.86 -0.40
CA PRO A 66 -0.88 13.92 -0.22
C PRO A 66 -0.34 13.92 1.21
N PHE A 67 0.95 14.24 1.36
CA PHE A 67 1.64 14.31 2.66
C PHE A 67 1.78 12.99 3.43
N GLY A 68 1.49 11.84 2.80
CA GLY A 68 1.96 10.53 3.27
C GLY A 68 0.99 9.73 4.15
N ASP A 69 -0.28 10.12 4.25
CA ASP A 69 -1.31 9.23 4.76
C ASP A 69 -1.61 8.12 3.74
N VAL A 70 -2.00 6.94 4.20
CA VAL A 70 -2.15 5.76 3.36
C VAL A 70 -3.39 4.98 3.77
N GLU A 71 -4.19 4.60 2.77
CA GLU A 71 -5.41 3.80 2.92
C GLU A 71 -5.30 2.57 2.02
N LEU A 72 -5.75 1.42 2.50
CA LEU A 72 -5.78 0.19 1.75
C LEU A 72 -7.22 -0.29 1.61
N THR A 73 -7.59 -0.75 0.43
CA THR A 73 -8.92 -1.32 0.17
C THR A 73 -8.74 -2.67 -0.49
N THR A 74 -9.31 -3.71 0.11
CA THR A 74 -9.31 -5.08 -0.41
C THR A 74 -10.74 -5.54 -0.61
N ALA A 75 -10.94 -6.76 -1.12
CA ALA A 75 -12.30 -7.32 -1.20
C ALA A 75 -12.92 -7.54 0.20
N GLY A 76 -12.08 -7.71 1.23
CA GLY A 76 -12.50 -7.91 2.62
C GLY A 76 -12.87 -6.62 3.37
N GLY A 77 -12.46 -5.45 2.87
CA GLY A 77 -12.77 -4.17 3.52
C GLY A 77 -11.78 -3.04 3.25
N LYS A 78 -11.97 -1.92 3.94
CA LYS A 78 -11.08 -0.75 3.91
C LYS A 78 -10.30 -0.67 5.22
N TYR A 79 -9.00 -0.38 5.10
CA TYR A 79 -8.00 -0.36 6.17
C TYR A 79 -7.17 0.93 6.14
#